data_AF-A0A0R1GYB3-F1
#
_entry.id   AF-A0A0R1GYB3-F1
#
_cell.length_a   1.000
_cell.length_b   1.000
_cell.length_c   1.000
_cell.angle_alpha   90.00
_cell.angle_beta   90.00
_cell.angle_gamma   90.00
#
_symmetry.space_group_name_H-M   'P 1'
#
loop_
_entity.id
_entity.type
_entity.pdbx_description
1 polymer ?
#
loop_
_entity_poly.entity_id
_entity_poly.type
_entity_poly.pdbx_seq_one_letter_code
_entity_poly.pdbx_strand_id
1 'polypeptide(L)'
;MRRDFFKWHGGLKRGYWRLLAGIIGYLIGTVRLPVPLRWLNTNDLQENVFWANIKEISVLIGGIVAVFTYFWNGRSRKQDIAYKKFDRTIEAETYFHNELSKQIQQLTAQYQNMLVRKQYYEQPNNMIKTSILKDVAVMVDFGACLKGLNVLAAYTYYDTFNKLQFYSSTADGIGLLASIEGFDTIQLIFDETHRMNDYKTIINEALQYLNDVDERRDKHATNETLHRSRH
;
A
#
# COMPACT_ATOMS: atom_id res chain seq x y z
N MET A 1 -21.24 -7.37 -29.59
CA MET A 1 -22.00 -7.03 -28.37
C MET A 1 -21.07 -6.47 -27.28
N ARG A 2 -20.67 -5.19 -27.38
CA ARG A 2 -19.81 -4.50 -26.39
C ARG A 2 -20.27 -3.04 -26.23
N ARG A 3 -21.45 -2.79 -25.67
CA ARG A 3 -21.88 -1.42 -25.35
C ARG A 3 -22.56 -1.20 -23.98
N ASP A 4 -22.76 -2.25 -23.18
CA ASP A 4 -23.56 -2.08 -21.95
C ASP A 4 -22.76 -2.05 -20.63
N PHE A 5 -21.45 -2.35 -20.63
CA PHE A 5 -20.67 -2.38 -19.39
C PHE A 5 -20.21 -0.99 -18.89
N PHE A 6 -20.21 0.03 -19.76
CA PHE A 6 -19.73 1.37 -19.38
C PHE A 6 -20.80 2.28 -18.76
N LYS A 7 -22.09 1.91 -18.82
CA LYS A 7 -23.16 2.71 -18.19
C LYS A 7 -23.32 2.46 -16.69
N TRP A 8 -22.83 1.34 -16.17
CA TRP A 8 -23.07 0.96 -14.77
C TRP A 8 -22.16 1.70 -13.76
N HIS A 9 -20.93 2.06 -14.14
CA HIS A 9 -20.03 2.82 -13.26
C HIS A 9 -20.25 4.35 -13.26
N GLY A 10 -20.90 4.90 -14.29
CA GLY A 10 -21.23 6.34 -14.37
C GLY A 10 -22.45 6.75 -13.54
N GLY A 11 -23.43 5.84 -13.38
CA GLY A 11 -24.65 6.08 -12.61
C GLY A 11 -24.41 6.11 -11.09
N LEU A 12 -23.58 5.20 -10.58
CA LEU A 12 -23.22 5.15 -9.16
C LEU A 12 -22.48 6.41 -8.71
N LYS A 13 -21.46 6.88 -9.46
CA LYS A 13 -20.75 8.11 -9.12
C LYS A 13 -21.69 9.33 -9.06
N ARG A 14 -22.62 9.50 -10.02
CA ARG A 14 -23.60 10.62 -9.99
C ARG A 14 -24.64 10.49 -8.87
N GLY A 15 -25.03 9.27 -8.50
CA GLY A 15 -25.94 9.01 -7.37
C GLY A 15 -25.31 9.41 -6.03
N TYR A 16 -24.03 9.12 -5.83
CA TYR A 16 -23.28 9.49 -4.62
C TYR A 16 -23.09 10.99 -4.47
N TRP A 17 -22.77 11.72 -5.54
CA TRP A 17 -22.68 13.19 -5.50
C TRP A 17 -24.03 13.87 -5.25
N ARG A 18 -25.14 13.28 -5.73
CA ARG A 18 -26.50 13.75 -5.46
C ARG A 18 -26.95 13.48 -4.02
N LEU A 19 -26.55 12.34 -3.44
CA LEU A 19 -26.77 12.05 -2.02
C LEU A 19 -25.95 12.98 -1.12
N LEU A 20 -24.69 13.26 -1.47
CA LEU A 20 -23.86 14.24 -0.76
C LEU A 20 -24.43 15.67 -0.86
N ALA A 21 -24.84 16.11 -2.06
CA ALA A 21 -25.48 17.41 -2.23
C ALA A 21 -26.85 17.50 -1.53
N GLY A 22 -27.60 16.38 -1.49
CA GLY A 22 -28.86 16.27 -0.77
C GLY A 22 -28.69 16.30 0.75
N ILE A 23 -27.65 15.67 1.29
CA ILE A 23 -27.31 15.68 2.71
C ILE A 23 -26.77 17.05 3.12
N ILE A 24 -25.92 17.68 2.31
CA ILE A 24 -25.44 19.05 2.54
C ILE A 24 -26.59 20.05 2.44
N GLY A 25 -27.47 19.92 1.45
CA GLY A 25 -28.66 20.77 1.29
C GLY A 25 -29.69 20.58 2.41
N TYR A 26 -29.89 19.36 2.89
CA TYR A 26 -30.74 19.05 4.04
C TYR A 26 -30.14 19.61 5.33
N LEU A 27 -28.83 19.45 5.57
CA LEU A 27 -28.14 19.99 6.74
C LEU A 27 -28.17 21.52 6.78
N ILE A 28 -27.93 22.20 5.64
CA ILE A 28 -28.05 23.67 5.53
C ILE A 28 -29.52 24.11 5.71
N GLY A 29 -30.49 23.34 5.23
CA GLY A 29 -31.92 23.62 5.38
C GLY A 29 -32.48 23.34 6.79
N THR A 30 -31.87 22.44 7.55
CA THR A 30 -32.28 22.12 8.94
C THR A 30 -31.66 23.05 9.98
N VAL A 31 -30.68 23.89 9.62
CA VAL A 31 -30.27 25.03 10.45
C VAL A 31 -31.36 26.09 10.36
N ARG A 32 -32.43 25.86 11.11
CA ARG A 32 -33.51 26.83 11.34
C ARG A 32 -32.92 27.95 12.19
N LEU A 33 -32.36 28.97 11.55
CA LEU A 33 -31.91 30.22 12.19
C LEU A 33 -33.05 30.75 13.09
N PRO A 34 -32.87 30.83 14.42
CA PRO A 34 -33.90 31.44 15.26
C PRO A 34 -33.79 32.96 15.19
N VAL A 35 -34.79 33.59 14.56
CA VAL A 35 -35.48 34.85 14.94
C VAL A 35 -34.63 36.16 14.98
N PRO A 36 -35.17 37.31 14.52
CA PRO A 36 -34.36 38.49 14.22
C PRO A 36 -33.91 39.23 15.49
N LEU A 37 -32.60 39.26 15.71
CA LEU A 37 -31.94 40.11 16.71
C LEU A 37 -31.87 41.56 16.20
N ARG A 38 -33.00 42.28 16.21
CA ARG A 38 -32.95 43.72 16.49
C ARG A 38 -32.99 43.82 18.00
N TRP A 39 -32.05 44.56 18.59
CA TRP A 39 -31.91 44.82 20.03
C TRP A 39 -31.23 43.70 20.83
N LEU A 40 -29.89 43.63 20.79
CA LEU A 40 -29.02 43.45 21.97
C LEU A 40 -27.54 43.41 21.51
N ASN A 41 -26.69 43.98 22.35
CA ASN A 41 -25.26 44.31 22.18
C ASN A 41 -24.46 43.23 21.40
N THR A 42 -23.91 43.60 20.23
CA THR A 42 -23.64 42.66 19.12
C THR A 42 -22.26 42.00 19.10
N ASN A 43 -21.30 42.39 19.95
CA ASN A 43 -19.91 41.94 19.74
C ASN A 43 -19.60 40.61 20.46
N ASP A 44 -19.95 40.45 21.75
CA ASP A 44 -19.62 39.23 22.51
C ASP A 44 -20.53 38.02 22.18
N LEU A 45 -21.77 38.26 21.74
CA LEU A 45 -22.70 37.21 21.35
C LEU A 45 -22.40 36.67 19.95
N GLN A 46 -21.92 37.52 19.02
CA GLN A 46 -21.52 37.07 17.70
C GLN A 46 -20.27 36.20 17.74
N GLU A 47 -19.29 36.56 18.58
CA GLU A 47 -18.06 35.78 18.70
C GLU A 47 -18.32 34.38 19.31
N ASN A 48 -19.12 34.30 20.38
CA ASN A 48 -19.47 33.01 20.99
C ASN A 48 -20.31 32.11 20.07
N VAL A 49 -21.25 32.68 19.31
CA VAL A 49 -22.05 31.92 18.33
C VAL A 49 -21.20 31.49 17.13
N PHE A 50 -20.26 32.32 16.69
CA PHE A 50 -19.31 31.99 15.63
C PHE A 50 -18.39 30.83 16.03
N TRP A 51 -17.81 30.86 17.22
CA TRP A 51 -16.97 29.77 17.73
C TRP A 51 -17.75 28.48 18.03
N ALA A 52 -18.98 28.57 18.54
CA ALA A 52 -19.85 27.42 18.74
C ALA A 52 -20.18 26.73 17.40
N ASN A 53 -20.49 27.52 16.36
CA ASN A 53 -20.76 27.00 15.01
C ASN A 53 -19.52 26.34 14.38
N ILE A 54 -18.32 26.91 14.57
CA ILE A 54 -17.06 26.28 14.10
C ILE A 54 -16.80 24.96 14.83
N LYS A 55 -17.10 24.91 16.14
CA LYS A 55 -16.93 23.69 16.94
C LYS A 55 -17.88 22.58 16.49
N GLU A 56 -19.14 22.91 16.19
CA GLU A 56 -20.11 21.94 15.67
C GLU A 56 -19.74 21.46 14.25
N ILE A 57 -19.31 22.37 13.37
CA ILE A 57 -18.83 22.03 12.02
C ILE A 57 -17.58 21.13 12.09
N SER A 58 -16.63 21.42 12.98
CA SER A 58 -15.41 20.61 13.13
C SER A 58 -15.69 19.22 13.72
N VAL A 59 -16.65 19.08 14.64
CA VAL A 59 -17.12 17.77 15.12
C VAL A 59 -17.82 16.98 14.01
N LEU A 60 -18.61 17.65 13.17
CA LEU A 60 -19.24 17.03 11.99
C LEU A 60 -18.20 16.56 10.96
N ILE A 61 -17.21 17.39 10.64
CA ILE A 61 -16.11 17.01 9.73
C ILE A 61 -15.30 15.86 10.34
N GLY A 62 -14.95 15.93 11.63
CA GLY A 62 -14.24 14.86 12.33
C GLY A 62 -15.01 13.55 12.36
N GLY A 63 -16.33 13.60 12.61
CA GLY A 63 -17.23 12.44 12.57
C GLY A 63 -17.33 11.83 11.17
N ILE A 64 -17.45 12.66 10.13
CA ILE A 64 -17.48 12.20 8.74
C ILE A 64 -16.15 11.53 8.38
N VAL A 65 -15.01 12.16 8.72
CA VAL A 65 -13.68 11.58 8.48
C VAL A 65 -13.55 10.23 9.17
N ALA A 66 -13.94 10.12 10.45
CA ALA A 66 -13.87 8.86 11.20
C ALA A 66 -14.74 7.74 10.59
N VAL A 67 -15.94 8.07 10.11
CA VAL A 67 -16.81 7.12 9.40
C VAL A 67 -16.16 6.70 8.08
N PHE A 68 -15.57 7.63 7.33
CA PHE A 68 -14.82 7.31 6.12
C PHE A 68 -13.61 6.40 6.40
N THR A 69 -12.83 6.68 7.45
CA THR A 69 -11.70 5.82 7.84
C THR A 69 -12.19 4.43 8.23
N TYR A 70 -13.31 4.34 8.96
CA TYR A 70 -13.90 3.07 9.37
C TYR A 70 -14.38 2.23 8.18
N PHE A 71 -15.10 2.83 7.22
CA PHE A 71 -15.57 2.13 6.03
C PHE A 71 -14.42 1.76 5.07
N TRP A 72 -13.41 2.62 4.93
CA TRP A 72 -12.22 2.32 4.13
C TRP A 72 -11.43 1.15 4.73
N ASN A 73 -11.17 1.19 6.03
CA ASN A 73 -10.48 0.12 6.75
C ASN A 73 -11.30 -1.17 6.76
N GLY A 74 -12.63 -1.09 6.89
CA GLY A 74 -13.52 -2.25 6.84
C GLY A 74 -13.59 -2.91 5.46
N ARG A 75 -13.51 -2.13 4.38
CA ARG A 75 -13.50 -2.65 3.00
C ARG A 75 -12.15 -3.25 2.63
N SER A 76 -11.03 -2.63 3.06
CA SER A 76 -9.71 -3.26 2.98
C SER A 76 -9.76 -4.59 3.71
N ARG A 77 -10.16 -4.62 5.00
CA ARG A 77 -10.26 -5.84 5.80
C ARG A 77 -11.04 -6.98 5.14
N LYS A 78 -12.14 -6.69 4.42
CA LYS A 78 -12.93 -7.73 3.73
C LYS A 78 -12.27 -8.24 2.44
N GLN A 79 -11.56 -7.39 1.69
CA GLN A 79 -10.71 -7.85 0.59
C GLN A 79 -9.51 -8.63 1.12
N ASP A 80 -8.96 -8.20 2.26
CA ASP A 80 -7.82 -8.79 2.96
C ASP A 80 -8.18 -10.14 3.65
N ILE A 81 -9.40 -10.68 3.53
CA ILE A 81 -9.78 -12.01 4.05
C ILE A 81 -10.11 -13.00 2.92
N ALA A 82 -10.40 -12.51 1.71
CA ALA A 82 -10.71 -13.33 0.55
C ALA A 82 -9.43 -13.76 -0.18
N TYR A 83 -8.51 -14.43 0.52
CA TYR A 83 -7.29 -14.92 -0.11
C TYR A 83 -7.61 -16.09 -1.04
N LYS A 84 -7.31 -15.88 -2.32
CA LYS A 84 -7.17 -16.95 -3.31
C LYS A 84 -6.03 -17.86 -2.83
N LYS A 85 -6.37 -19.07 -2.38
CA LYS A 85 -5.37 -20.08 -2.04
C LYS A 85 -4.90 -20.74 -3.33
N PHE A 86 -3.59 -20.82 -3.51
CA PHE A 86 -3.03 -21.62 -4.60
C PHE A 86 -2.94 -23.07 -4.10
N ASP A 87 -3.49 -24.01 -4.87
CA ASP A 87 -3.41 -25.43 -4.50
C ASP A 87 -2.16 -26.09 -5.11
N ARG A 88 -1.44 -25.41 -6.01
CA ARG A 88 -0.31 -25.95 -6.78
C ARG A 88 0.79 -24.91 -6.96
N THR A 89 2.05 -25.37 -6.89
CA THR A 89 3.26 -24.54 -7.08
C THR A 89 3.23 -23.78 -8.40
N ILE A 90 2.84 -24.46 -9.48
CA ILE A 90 2.75 -23.88 -10.84
C ILE A 90 1.78 -22.69 -10.88
N GLU A 91 0.69 -22.71 -10.14
CA GLU A 91 -0.29 -21.62 -10.14
C GLU A 91 0.25 -20.39 -9.41
N ALA A 92 0.96 -20.60 -8.30
CA ALA A 92 1.63 -19.54 -7.56
C ALA A 92 2.76 -18.91 -8.39
N GLU A 93 3.58 -19.74 -9.05
CA GLU A 93 4.62 -19.28 -9.98
C GLU A 93 4.02 -18.50 -11.17
N THR A 94 2.95 -19.01 -11.76
CA THR A 94 2.28 -18.36 -12.89
C THR A 94 1.71 -17.01 -12.49
N TYR A 95 1.11 -16.91 -11.30
CA TYR A 95 0.64 -15.64 -10.75
C TYR A 95 1.81 -14.66 -10.55
N PHE A 96 2.90 -15.13 -9.96
CA PHE A 96 4.10 -14.31 -9.77
C PHE A 96 4.61 -13.76 -11.11
N HIS A 97 4.88 -14.62 -12.09
CA HIS A 97 5.49 -14.20 -13.36
C HIS A 97 4.59 -13.32 -14.22
N ASN A 98 3.29 -13.60 -14.24
CA ASN A 98 2.37 -12.88 -15.11
C ASN A 98 1.95 -11.52 -14.56
N GLU A 99 1.84 -11.40 -13.23
CA GLU A 99 1.27 -10.24 -12.56
C GLU A 99 2.29 -9.56 -11.65
N LEU A 100 2.83 -10.27 -10.67
CA LEU A 100 3.61 -9.64 -9.59
C LEU A 100 5.00 -9.20 -10.02
N SER A 101 5.72 -10.02 -10.78
CA SER A 101 7.07 -9.74 -11.29
C SER A 101 7.10 -8.45 -12.12
N LYS A 102 6.10 -8.26 -12.99
CA LYS A 102 5.95 -7.04 -13.79
C LYS A 102 5.66 -5.82 -12.92
N GLN A 103 4.79 -5.97 -11.92
CA GLN A 103 4.51 -4.89 -10.97
C GLN A 103 5.75 -4.51 -10.16
N ILE A 104 6.51 -5.49 -9.66
CA ILE A 104 7.77 -5.26 -8.94
C ILE A 104 8.74 -4.45 -9.80
N GLN A 105 8.98 -4.88 -11.05
CA GLN A 105 9.91 -4.19 -11.94
C GLN A 105 9.47 -2.75 -12.23
N GLN A 106 8.18 -2.55 -12.52
CA GLN A 106 7.62 -1.23 -12.82
C GLN A 106 7.70 -0.28 -11.61
N LEU A 107 7.27 -0.74 -10.44
CA LEU A 107 7.27 0.06 -9.22
C LEU A 107 8.69 0.37 -8.76
N THR A 108 9.61 -0.60 -8.84
CA THR A 108 11.03 -0.40 -8.51
C THR A 108 11.66 0.65 -9.42
N ALA A 109 11.45 0.54 -10.74
CA ALA A 109 11.95 1.53 -11.68
C ALA A 109 11.33 2.92 -11.47
N GLN A 110 10.01 2.99 -11.20
CA GLN A 110 9.34 4.25 -10.89
C GLN A 110 9.89 4.89 -9.61
N TYR A 111 10.09 4.08 -8.57
CA TYR A 111 10.65 4.50 -7.29
C TYR A 111 12.06 5.07 -7.44
N GLN A 112 12.96 4.35 -8.10
CA GLN A 112 14.32 4.82 -8.37
C GLN A 112 14.33 6.14 -9.16
N ASN A 113 13.50 6.24 -10.21
CA ASN A 113 13.37 7.47 -10.99
C ASN A 113 12.87 8.65 -10.14
N MET A 114 11.94 8.41 -9.21
CA MET A 114 11.43 9.45 -8.31
C MET A 114 12.47 9.88 -7.28
N LEU A 115 13.28 8.95 -6.75
CA LEU A 115 14.40 9.29 -5.88
C LEU A 115 15.42 10.20 -6.59
N VAL A 116 15.75 9.89 -7.84
CA VAL A 116 16.63 10.74 -8.66
C VAL A 116 16.01 12.12 -8.88
N ARG A 117 14.73 12.20 -9.25
CA ARG A 117 14.03 13.49 -9.46
C ARG A 117 13.95 14.35 -8.20
N LYS A 118 13.86 13.72 -7.03
CA LYS A 118 13.87 14.40 -5.73
C LYS A 118 15.28 14.69 -5.22
N GLN A 119 16.31 14.45 -6.04
CA GLN A 119 17.72 14.66 -5.70
C GLN A 119 18.15 13.91 -4.45
N TYR A 120 17.53 12.75 -4.15
CA TYR A 120 17.78 11.98 -2.93
C TYR A 120 19.27 11.71 -2.70
N TYR A 121 19.99 11.34 -3.77
CA TYR A 121 21.42 11.00 -3.72
C TYR A 121 22.34 12.22 -3.52
N GLU A 122 21.87 13.42 -3.86
CA GLU A 122 22.62 14.68 -3.71
C GLU A 122 22.38 15.33 -2.34
N GLN A 123 21.36 14.89 -1.59
CA GLN A 123 21.06 15.46 -0.28
C GLN A 123 22.10 15.04 0.77
N PRO A 124 22.73 15.97 1.50
CA PRO A 124 23.66 15.64 2.59
C PRO A 124 22.93 15.40 3.93
N ASN A 125 21.70 15.90 4.08
CA ASN A 125 20.96 15.84 5.34
C ASN A 125 20.08 14.58 5.42
N ASN A 126 20.35 13.74 6.42
CA ASN A 126 19.61 12.48 6.65
C ASN A 126 18.11 12.69 6.94
N MET A 127 17.71 13.77 7.62
CA MET A 127 16.29 14.04 7.88
C MET A 127 15.54 14.32 6.57
N ILE A 128 16.18 15.07 5.67
CA ILE A 128 15.61 15.38 4.35
C ILE A 128 15.53 14.10 3.51
N LYS A 129 16.58 13.26 3.54
CA LYS A 129 16.55 11.94 2.89
C LYS A 129 15.39 11.07 3.37
N THR A 130 15.18 10.97 4.68
CA THR A 130 14.05 10.20 5.24
C THR A 130 12.70 10.77 4.81
N SER A 131 12.55 12.10 4.77
CA SER A 131 11.33 12.73 4.26
C SER A 131 11.09 12.39 2.80
N ILE A 132 12.12 12.44 1.96
CA ILE A 132 12.03 12.08 0.54
C ILE A 132 11.64 10.61 0.37
N LEU A 133 12.24 9.69 1.12
CA LEU A 133 11.90 8.25 1.06
C LEU A 133 10.42 8.04 1.37
N LYS A 134 9.89 8.68 2.41
CA LYS A 134 8.48 8.60 2.78
C LYS A 134 7.57 9.15 1.69
N ASP A 135 7.88 10.35 1.19
CA ASP A 135 7.08 11.00 0.14
C ASP A 135 7.04 10.15 -1.13
N VAL A 136 8.20 9.63 -1.58
CA VAL A 136 8.28 8.79 -2.77
C VAL A 136 7.57 7.46 -2.56
N ALA A 137 7.70 6.84 -1.39
CA ALA A 137 6.99 5.61 -1.05
C ALA A 137 5.46 5.78 -1.14
N VAL A 138 4.92 6.90 -0.64
CA VAL A 138 3.49 7.24 -0.73
C VAL A 138 3.07 7.52 -2.18
N MET A 139 3.93 8.18 -2.98
CA MET A 139 3.61 8.51 -4.38
C MET A 139 3.59 7.29 -5.32
N VAL A 140 4.45 6.30 -5.09
CA VAL A 140 4.58 5.11 -5.96
C VAL A 140 3.51 4.04 -5.64
N ASP A 141 2.95 4.06 -4.43
CA ASP A 141 1.91 3.13 -3.94
C ASP A 141 2.27 1.65 -4.14
N PHE A 142 3.13 1.14 -3.26
CA PHE A 142 3.48 -0.28 -3.19
C PHE A 142 2.35 -1.18 -2.66
N GLY A 143 1.19 -0.61 -2.29
CA GLY A 143 0.13 -1.33 -1.58
C GLY A 143 -0.39 -2.55 -2.34
N ALA A 144 -0.59 -2.43 -3.66
CA ALA A 144 -1.03 -3.55 -4.49
C ALA A 144 0.02 -4.67 -4.58
N CYS A 145 1.30 -4.30 -4.69
CA CYS A 145 2.41 -5.25 -4.77
C CYS A 145 2.56 -6.04 -3.46
N LEU A 146 2.55 -5.36 -2.31
CA LEU A 146 2.66 -6.01 -1.00
C LEU A 146 1.43 -6.88 -0.69
N LYS A 147 0.24 -6.48 -1.15
CA LYS A 147 -0.95 -7.34 -1.11
C LYS A 147 -0.80 -8.58 -1.99
N GLY A 148 -0.21 -8.46 -3.18
CA GLY A 148 0.10 -9.61 -4.03
C GLY A 148 1.06 -10.59 -3.37
N LEU A 149 2.07 -10.08 -2.65
CA LEU A 149 2.95 -10.93 -1.83
C LEU A 149 2.21 -11.60 -0.67
N ASN A 150 1.25 -10.94 -0.02
CA ASN A 150 0.38 -11.59 0.97
C ASN A 150 -0.44 -12.74 0.35
N VAL A 151 -0.94 -12.58 -0.88
CA VAL A 151 -1.65 -13.67 -1.59
C VAL A 151 -0.72 -14.85 -1.85
N LEU A 152 0.55 -14.59 -2.23
CA LEU A 152 1.55 -15.64 -2.35
C LEU A 152 1.89 -16.29 -1.01
N ALA A 153 1.95 -15.53 0.08
CA ALA A 153 2.22 -16.04 1.42
C ALA A 153 1.13 -17.01 1.92
N ALA A 154 -0.09 -16.87 1.41
CA ALA A 154 -1.17 -17.81 1.68
C ALA A 154 -0.99 -19.18 0.99
N TYR A 155 -0.01 -19.32 0.07
CA TYR A 155 0.34 -20.60 -0.52
C TYR A 155 0.97 -21.52 0.53
N THR A 156 0.35 -22.67 0.78
CA THR A 156 0.90 -23.68 1.67
C THR A 156 1.80 -24.62 0.88
N TYR A 157 3.09 -24.66 1.21
CA TYR A 157 4.02 -25.64 0.64
C TYR A 157 3.69 -27.03 1.19
N TYR A 158 3.37 -27.97 0.32
CA TYR A 158 3.10 -29.37 0.72
C TYR A 158 4.37 -30.12 1.14
N ASP A 159 5.54 -29.73 0.61
CA ASP A 159 6.85 -30.27 0.98
C ASP A 159 7.99 -29.27 0.69
N THR A 160 9.20 -29.60 1.14
CA THR A 160 10.41 -28.80 0.94
C THR A 160 10.80 -28.66 -0.53
N PHE A 161 10.53 -29.67 -1.37
CA PHE A 161 10.89 -29.63 -2.79
C PHE A 161 10.07 -28.57 -3.53
N ASN A 162 8.76 -28.53 -3.32
CA ASN A 162 7.85 -27.53 -3.87
C ASN A 162 8.21 -26.12 -3.39
N LYS A 163 8.64 -25.98 -2.13
CA LYS A 163 9.14 -24.71 -1.59
C LYS A 163 10.38 -24.23 -2.33
N LEU A 164 11.38 -25.09 -2.50
CA LEU A 164 12.61 -24.75 -3.22
C LEU A 164 12.35 -24.45 -4.69
N GLN A 165 11.47 -25.23 -5.35
CA GLN A 165 11.09 -24.98 -6.74
C GLN A 165 10.45 -23.60 -6.90
N PHE A 166 9.50 -23.25 -6.04
CA PHE A 166 8.87 -21.94 -6.05
C PHE A 166 9.89 -20.80 -5.90
N TYR A 167 10.77 -20.88 -4.89
CA TYR A 167 11.76 -19.83 -4.66
C TYR A 167 12.86 -19.78 -5.72
N SER A 168 13.21 -20.92 -6.34
CA SER A 168 14.12 -20.92 -7.48
C SER A 168 13.63 -20.08 -8.67
N SER A 169 12.32 -19.88 -8.77
CA SER A 169 11.67 -19.14 -9.85
C SER A 169 11.32 -17.69 -9.47
N THR A 170 11.08 -17.42 -8.19
CA THR A 170 10.50 -16.14 -7.73
C THR A 170 11.45 -15.29 -6.89
N ALA A 171 12.47 -15.88 -6.27
CA ALA A 171 13.30 -15.21 -5.26
C ALA A 171 14.05 -14.00 -5.82
N ASP A 172 14.57 -14.05 -7.04
CA ASP A 172 15.29 -12.91 -7.64
C ASP A 172 14.40 -11.66 -7.77
N GLY A 173 13.14 -11.83 -8.19
CA GLY A 173 12.22 -10.70 -8.31
C GLY A 173 11.81 -10.15 -6.94
N ILE A 174 11.63 -11.01 -5.94
CA ILE A 174 11.35 -10.56 -4.57
C ILE A 174 12.59 -9.88 -3.97
N GLY A 175 13.78 -10.41 -4.23
CA GLY A 175 15.06 -9.84 -3.84
C GLY A 175 15.30 -8.46 -4.46
N LEU A 176 14.94 -8.27 -5.74
CA LEU A 176 14.96 -6.96 -6.38
C LEU A 176 14.12 -5.94 -5.62
N LEU A 177 12.88 -6.30 -5.25
CA LEU A 177 12.02 -5.43 -4.44
C LEU A 177 12.64 -5.13 -3.07
N ALA A 178 13.17 -6.15 -2.38
CA ALA A 178 13.74 -6.00 -1.05
C ALA A 178 15.06 -5.19 -1.04
N SER A 179 15.77 -5.16 -2.16
CA SER A 179 17.06 -4.46 -2.32
C SER A 179 16.93 -2.95 -2.59
N ILE A 180 15.71 -2.42 -2.74
CA ILE A 180 15.54 -0.99 -3.04
C ILE A 180 15.90 -0.13 -1.84
N GLU A 181 16.51 1.02 -2.10
CA GLU A 181 16.89 1.99 -1.09
C GLU A 181 15.70 2.37 -0.21
N GLY A 182 15.83 2.24 1.11
CA GLY A 182 14.77 2.60 2.05
C GLY A 182 13.54 1.69 2.02
N PHE A 183 13.66 0.43 1.56
CA PHE A 183 12.56 -0.54 1.56
C PHE A 183 11.85 -0.69 2.92
N ASP A 184 12.60 -0.64 4.03
CA ASP A 184 12.04 -0.67 5.39
C ASP A 184 11.03 0.47 5.64
N THR A 185 11.24 1.64 5.02
CA THR A 185 10.29 2.77 5.12
C THR A 185 9.00 2.46 4.39
N ILE A 186 9.08 1.78 3.24
CA ILE A 186 7.89 1.34 2.48
C ILE A 186 7.10 0.32 3.30
N GLN A 187 7.79 -0.65 3.91
CA GLN A 187 7.17 -1.65 4.78
C GLN A 187 6.48 -0.99 5.99
N LEU A 188 7.15 -0.04 6.65
CA LEU A 188 6.58 0.69 7.79
C LEU A 188 5.27 1.40 7.42
N ILE A 189 5.24 2.14 6.30
CA ILE A 189 4.04 2.84 5.82
C ILE A 189 2.91 1.87 5.48
N PHE A 190 3.25 0.72 4.89
CA PHE A 190 2.28 -0.31 4.56
C PHE A 190 1.69 -0.97 5.82
N ASP A 191 2.53 -1.27 6.81
CA ASP A 191 2.14 -1.88 8.09
C ASP A 191 1.28 -0.92 8.94
N GLU A 192 1.50 0.39 8.87
CA GLU A 192 0.63 1.39 9.51
C GLU A 192 -0.81 1.34 8.96
N THR A 193 -0.96 0.91 7.71
CA THR A 193 -2.24 0.91 6.98
C THR A 193 -2.89 -0.48 6.88
N HIS A 194 -2.15 -1.57 7.10
CA HIS A 194 -2.60 -2.95 6.91
C HIS A 194 -2.20 -3.86 8.09
N ARG A 195 -3.03 -4.87 8.42
CA ARG A 195 -2.83 -5.73 9.60
C ARG A 195 -2.27 -7.14 9.32
N MET A 196 -2.27 -7.59 8.06
CA MET A 196 -1.74 -8.91 7.69
C MET A 196 -0.38 -8.75 7.02
N ASN A 197 0.63 -9.28 7.70
CA ASN A 197 2.05 -9.07 7.39
C ASN A 197 2.74 -10.33 6.89
N ASP A 198 1.97 -11.31 6.39
CA ASP A 198 2.50 -12.59 5.90
C ASP A 198 3.43 -12.40 4.68
N TYR A 199 3.31 -11.26 3.98
CA TYR A 199 4.22 -10.84 2.91
C TYR A 199 5.67 -10.79 3.39
N LYS A 200 5.92 -10.47 4.67
CA LYS A 200 7.27 -10.46 5.25
C LYS A 200 7.87 -11.86 5.29
N THR A 201 7.04 -12.88 5.52
CA THR A 201 7.48 -14.29 5.48
C THR A 201 7.98 -14.65 4.09
N ILE A 202 7.21 -14.34 3.04
CA ILE A 202 7.63 -14.55 1.63
C ILE A 202 8.95 -13.84 1.33
N ILE A 203 9.10 -12.58 1.77
CA ILE A 203 10.33 -11.82 1.55
C ILE A 203 11.51 -12.48 2.26
N ASN A 204 11.36 -12.81 3.55
CA ASN A 204 12.43 -13.41 4.34
C ASN A 204 12.85 -14.77 3.80
N GLU A 205 11.89 -15.61 3.41
CA GLU A 205 12.18 -16.92 2.83
C GLU A 205 12.84 -16.83 1.45
N ALA A 206 12.45 -15.86 0.62
CA ALA A 206 13.12 -15.58 -0.65
C ALA A 206 14.57 -15.13 -0.44
N LEU A 207 14.80 -14.19 0.49
CA LEU A 207 16.15 -13.72 0.83
C LEU A 207 17.02 -14.85 1.42
N GLN A 208 16.44 -15.69 2.29
CA GLN A 208 17.13 -16.86 2.81
C GLN A 208 17.53 -17.81 1.69
N TYR A 209 16.63 -18.09 0.74
CA TYR A 209 16.93 -18.93 -0.42
C TYR A 209 18.09 -18.34 -1.26
N LEU A 210 18.10 -17.03 -1.50
CA LEU A 210 19.20 -16.37 -2.22
C LEU A 210 20.54 -16.50 -1.49
N ASN A 211 20.55 -16.26 -0.17
CA ASN A 211 21.75 -16.44 0.66
C ASN A 211 22.26 -17.90 0.60
N ASP A 212 21.36 -18.89 0.69
CA ASP A 212 21.71 -20.31 0.61
C ASP A 212 22.27 -20.70 -0.78
N VAL A 213 21.80 -20.04 -1.86
CA VAL A 213 22.32 -20.23 -3.22
C VAL A 213 23.71 -19.62 -3.35
N ASP A 214 23.93 -18.42 -2.85
CA ASP A 214 25.22 -17.74 -2.94
C ASP A 214 26.30 -18.44 -2.10
N GLU A 215 25.97 -18.91 -0.89
CA GLU A 215 26.89 -19.70 -0.07
C GLU A 215 27.32 -21.00 -0.79
N ARG A 216 26.40 -21.65 -1.50
CA ARG A 216 26.72 -22.83 -2.33
C ARG A 216 27.65 -22.47 -3.48
N ARG A 217 27.41 -21.36 -4.17
CA ARG A 217 28.27 -20.87 -5.27
C ARG A 217 29.69 -20.58 -4.78
N ASP A 218 29.83 -19.93 -3.63
CA ASP A 218 31.14 -19.59 -3.04
C ASP A 218 31.94 -20.83 -2.64
N LYS A 219 31.27 -21.84 -2.08
CA LYS A 219 31.89 -23.15 -1.78
C LYS A 219 32.39 -23.85 -3.03
N HIS A 220 31.63 -23.81 -4.13
CA HIS A 220 32.05 -24.38 -5.40
C HIS A 220 33.24 -23.63 -6.02
N ALA A 221 33.23 -22.30 -6.01
CA ALA A 221 34.35 -21.48 -6.50
C ALA A 221 35.65 -21.71 -5.71
N THR A 222 35.54 -21.88 -4.38
CA THR A 222 36.68 -22.19 -3.50
C THR A 222 37.26 -23.58 -3.78
N ASN A 223 36.42 -24.57 -4.05
CA ASN A 223 36.87 -25.93 -4.37
C ASN A 223 37.55 -26.00 -5.76
N GLU A 224 37.10 -25.22 -6.75
CA GLU A 224 37.74 -25.15 -8.06
C GLU A 224 39.11 -24.47 -8.02
N THR A 225 39.28 -23.43 -7.21
CA THR A 225 40.58 -22.75 -7.01
C THR A 225 41.57 -23.62 -6.24
N LEU A 226 41.11 -24.39 -5.26
CA LEU A 226 41.93 -25.42 -4.60
C LEU A 226 42.35 -26.55 -5.55
N HIS A 227 41.51 -26.92 -6.52
CA HIS A 227 41.87 -27.92 -7.52
C HIS A 227 42.90 -27.39 -8.54
N ARG A 228 42.81 -26.12 -8.94
CA ARG A 228 43.76 -25.49 -9.88
C ARG A 228 45.13 -25.19 -9.27
N SER A 229 45.23 -25.00 -7.96
CA SER A 229 46.50 -24.77 -7.25
C SER A 229 47.26 -26.07 -6.92
N ARG A 230 46.67 -27.23 -7.18
CA ARG A 230 47.27 -28.57 -7.00
C ARG A 230 47.83 -29.19 -8.28
N HIS A 231 47.77 -28.47 -9.40
CA HIS A 231 48.36 -28.83 -10.69
C HIS A 231 49.45 -27.82 -11.06
#